data_AF-A0A353Z188-F1
#
_entry.id   AF-A0A353Z188-F1
#
_cell.length_a   1.000
_cell.length_b   1.000
_cell.length_c   1.000
_cell.angle_alpha   90.00
_cell.angle_beta   90.00
_cell.angle_gamma   90.00
#
_symmetry.space_group_name_H-M   'P 1'
#
loop_
_entity.id
_entity.type
_entity.pdbx_description
1 polymer ?
#
loop_
_entity_poly.entity_id
_entity_poly.type
_entity_poly.pdbx_seq_one_letter_code
_entity_poly.pdbx_strand_id
1 'polypeptide(L)'
;MPEFQYFYYSKGTLYIQQYSACMKRYIYCQLIGLLLFTLPLMGQEKIPGTFQGKHHMLTADELEQQIFKNVAAVTSPPSGTVRNIAEFEPNEGVIITYMGWGFGLPIELMAEIAEEDKLVTLVSNASEVTEVLDIFLRNDVDTSNCEFIYA
;
A
#
# COMPACT_ATOMS: atom_id res chain seq x y z
N MET A 1 -69.04 -26.85 -49.15
CA MET A 1 -67.69 -27.35 -48.84
C MET A 1 -66.71 -26.17 -48.69
N PRO A 2 -66.55 -25.54 -47.51
CA PRO A 2 -65.48 -24.55 -47.30
C PRO A 2 -64.51 -24.87 -46.15
N GLU A 3 -64.81 -25.84 -45.28
CA GLU A 3 -64.06 -26.06 -44.02
C GLU A 3 -62.64 -26.60 -44.19
N PHE A 4 -62.38 -27.39 -45.24
CA PHE A 4 -61.05 -27.96 -45.46
C PHE A 4 -59.99 -26.90 -45.79
N GLN A 5 -60.35 -25.80 -46.46
CA GLN A 5 -59.39 -24.82 -46.97
C GLN A 5 -58.82 -23.92 -45.86
N TYR A 6 -59.58 -23.65 -44.80
CA TYR A 6 -59.14 -22.85 -43.65
C TYR A 6 -58.14 -23.60 -42.76
N PHE A 7 -58.24 -24.93 -42.69
CA PHE A 7 -57.36 -25.75 -41.86
C PHE A 7 -55.92 -25.79 -42.41
N TYR A 8 -55.76 -25.80 -43.73
CA TYR A 8 -54.44 -25.71 -44.38
C TYR A 8 -53.80 -24.32 -44.22
N TYR A 9 -54.58 -23.24 -44.27
CA TYR A 9 -54.09 -21.88 -44.11
C TYR A 9 -53.65 -21.56 -42.66
N SER A 10 -54.39 -22.10 -41.68
CA SER A 10 -54.06 -21.97 -40.26
C SER A 10 -52.76 -22.69 -39.90
N LYS A 11 -52.58 -23.94 -40.36
CA LYS A 11 -51.35 -24.70 -40.12
C LYS A 11 -50.13 -24.07 -40.80
N GLY A 12 -50.26 -23.60 -42.05
CA GLY A 12 -49.18 -22.91 -42.76
C GLY A 12 -48.65 -21.67 -42.02
N THR A 13 -49.54 -20.90 -41.38
CA THR A 13 -49.17 -19.68 -40.64
C THR A 13 -48.42 -19.99 -39.34
N LEU A 14 -48.77 -21.08 -38.64
CA LEU A 14 -48.07 -21.57 -37.45
C LEU A 14 -46.62 -22.01 -37.75
N TYR A 15 -46.40 -22.73 -38.84
CA TYR A 15 -45.05 -23.15 -39.26
C TYR A 15 -44.14 -21.95 -39.58
N ILE A 16 -44.67 -20.91 -40.21
CA ILE A 16 -43.91 -19.69 -40.55
C ILE A 16 -43.53 -18.91 -39.27
N GLN A 17 -44.44 -18.80 -38.30
CA GLN A 17 -44.12 -18.15 -37.02
C GLN A 17 -43.06 -18.91 -36.21
N GLN A 18 -43.12 -20.24 -36.20
CA GLN A 18 -42.16 -21.07 -35.49
C GLN A 18 -40.75 -20.98 -36.10
N TYR A 19 -40.64 -20.92 -37.42
CA TYR A 19 -39.37 -20.73 -38.13
C TYR A 19 -38.75 -19.35 -37.84
N SER A 20 -39.57 -18.29 -37.80
CA SER A 20 -39.12 -16.92 -37.48
C SER A 20 -38.57 -16.79 -36.05
N ALA A 21 -39.18 -17.47 -35.07
CA ALA A 21 -38.70 -17.48 -33.68
C ALA A 21 -37.35 -18.23 -33.53
N CYS A 22 -37.18 -19.34 -34.25
CA CYS A 22 -35.95 -20.13 -34.24
C CYS A 22 -34.76 -19.37 -34.86
N MET A 23 -34.99 -18.70 -35.99
CA MET A 23 -33.98 -17.89 -36.69
C MET A 23 -33.47 -16.72 -35.82
N LYS A 24 -34.34 -16.05 -35.06
CA LYS A 24 -33.95 -14.95 -34.16
C LYS A 24 -33.04 -15.41 -33.02
N ARG A 25 -33.34 -16.57 -32.41
CA ARG A 25 -32.52 -17.14 -31.32
C ARG A 25 -31.12 -17.51 -31.80
N TYR A 26 -31.01 -18.06 -33.01
CA TYR A 26 -29.71 -18.37 -33.62
C TYR A 26 -28.86 -17.12 -33.84
N ILE A 27 -29.46 -16.03 -34.33
CA ILE A 27 -28.77 -14.75 -34.54
C ILE A 27 -28.26 -14.15 -33.21
N TYR A 28 -29.06 -14.21 -32.12
CA TYR A 28 -28.60 -13.75 -30.81
C TYR A 28 -27.44 -14.59 -30.27
N CYS A 29 -27.44 -15.90 -30.46
CA CYS A 29 -26.33 -16.77 -30.06
C CYS A 29 -25.04 -16.44 -30.85
N GLN A 30 -25.14 -16.14 -32.14
CA GLN A 30 -23.98 -15.72 -32.95
C GLN A 30 -23.42 -14.37 -32.49
N LEU A 31 -24.29 -13.42 -32.13
CA LEU A 31 -23.88 -12.09 -31.64
C LEU A 31 -23.19 -12.16 -30.26
N ILE A 32 -23.66 -13.01 -29.35
CA ILE A 32 -23.04 -13.21 -28.03
C ILE A 32 -21.67 -13.89 -28.16
N GLY A 33 -21.53 -14.88 -29.06
CA GLY A 33 -20.25 -15.54 -29.32
C GLY A 33 -19.19 -14.57 -29.88
N LEU A 34 -19.61 -13.60 -30.69
CA LEU A 34 -18.72 -12.59 -31.28
C LEU A 34 -18.29 -11.52 -30.25
N LEU A 35 -19.13 -11.21 -29.27
CA LEU A 35 -18.82 -10.29 -28.16
C LEU A 35 -17.78 -10.88 -27.18
N LEU A 36 -17.79 -12.20 -26.97
CA LEU A 36 -16.87 -12.87 -26.05
C LEU A 36 -15.48 -13.13 -26.66
N PHE A 37 -15.34 -13.04 -27.99
CA PHE A 37 -14.08 -13.31 -28.69
C PHE A 37 -13.06 -12.16 -28.64
N THR A 38 -13.46 -10.96 -28.21
CA THR A 38 -12.58 -9.76 -28.24
C THR A 38 -11.79 -9.50 -26.96
N LEU A 39 -11.85 -10.37 -25.95
CA LEU A 39 -11.03 -10.23 -24.74
C LEU A 39 -9.75 -11.07 -24.83
N PRO A 40 -8.61 -10.44 -25.17
CA PRO A 40 -7.38 -10.81 -24.48
C PRO A 40 -6.56 -9.64 -23.93
N LEU A 41 -6.10 -9.90 -22.69
CA LEU A 41 -4.84 -9.51 -22.01
C LEU A 41 -4.55 -8.03 -21.75
N MET A 42 -4.86 -7.60 -20.52
CA MET A 42 -4.02 -6.61 -19.83
C MET A 42 -2.68 -7.28 -19.50
N GLY A 43 -1.61 -6.89 -20.18
CA GLY A 43 -0.24 -7.32 -19.87
C GLY A 43 0.37 -6.44 -18.78
N GLN A 44 1.09 -7.05 -17.84
CA GLN A 44 1.94 -6.32 -16.89
C GLN A 44 3.12 -5.66 -17.63
N GLU A 45 3.35 -4.38 -17.37
CA GLU A 45 4.56 -3.68 -17.80
C GLU A 45 5.77 -4.20 -17.01
N LYS A 46 6.82 -4.64 -17.71
CA LYS A 46 8.09 -5.04 -17.08
C LYS A 46 8.86 -3.79 -16.69
N ILE A 47 9.08 -3.62 -15.39
CA ILE A 47 9.97 -2.60 -14.83
C ILE A 47 11.35 -2.71 -15.52
N PRO A 48 11.91 -1.62 -16.07
CA PRO A 48 13.17 -1.66 -16.80
C PRO A 48 14.33 -2.06 -15.86
N GLY A 49 15.14 -3.03 -16.30
CA GLY A 49 16.25 -3.60 -15.54
C GLY A 49 17.42 -2.64 -15.23
N THR A 50 17.26 -1.35 -15.51
CA THR A 50 18.20 -0.27 -15.17
C THR A 50 17.82 0.48 -13.89
N PHE A 51 16.72 0.12 -13.22
CA PHE A 51 16.36 0.70 -11.93
C PHE A 51 17.28 0.16 -10.84
N GLN A 52 18.35 0.90 -10.58
CA GLN A 52 19.37 0.51 -9.62
C GLN A 52 18.99 1.06 -8.24
N GLY A 53 18.08 0.36 -7.56
CA GLY A 53 17.88 0.55 -6.12
C GLY A 53 19.15 0.12 -5.40
N LYS A 54 20.08 1.05 -5.15
CA LYS A 54 21.35 0.65 -4.54
C LYS A 54 21.20 0.25 -3.08
N HIS A 55 20.15 0.67 -2.35
CA HIS A 55 19.98 0.25 -0.94
C HIS A 55 18.53 0.01 -0.44
N HIS A 56 17.46 0.45 -1.14
CA HIS A 56 16.06 0.05 -0.83
C HIS A 56 15.23 0.14 -2.12
N MET A 57 14.34 -0.84 -2.37
CA MET A 57 13.45 -0.80 -3.54
C MET A 57 12.17 -0.07 -3.13
N LEU A 58 12.01 1.16 -3.62
CA LEU A 58 10.77 1.91 -3.43
C LEU A 58 9.63 1.21 -4.18
N THR A 59 8.45 1.15 -3.57
CA THR A 59 7.24 0.74 -4.28
C THR A 59 6.83 1.79 -5.32
N ALA A 60 6.07 1.39 -6.34
CA ALA A 60 5.65 2.31 -7.41
C ALA A 60 4.87 3.52 -6.85
N ASP A 61 4.03 3.28 -5.85
CA ASP A 61 3.24 4.30 -5.17
C ASP A 61 4.14 5.30 -4.42
N GLU A 62 5.20 4.83 -3.74
CA GLU A 62 6.16 5.68 -3.02
C GLU A 62 7.04 6.51 -3.98
N LEU A 63 7.39 5.95 -5.14
CA LEU A 63 8.15 6.64 -6.17
C LEU A 63 7.36 7.82 -6.76
N GLU A 64 6.05 7.65 -6.98
CA GLU A 64 5.16 8.68 -7.50
C GLU A 64 4.84 9.78 -6.49
N GLN A 65 4.76 9.44 -5.20
CA GLN A 65 4.36 10.39 -4.15
C GLN A 65 5.34 11.54 -3.95
N GLN A 66 6.54 11.51 -4.55
CA GLN A 66 7.56 12.56 -4.37
C GLN A 66 7.72 12.94 -2.90
N ILE A 67 7.72 11.97 -1.98
CA ILE A 67 7.86 12.20 -0.53
C ILE A 67 9.10 13.06 -0.23
N PHE A 68 10.08 13.02 -1.14
CA PHE A 68 11.32 13.80 -1.12
C PHE A 68 11.20 15.27 -1.55
N LYS A 69 10.03 15.81 -1.88
CA LYS A 69 9.88 17.19 -2.39
C LYS A 69 10.22 18.26 -1.35
N ASN A 70 10.23 17.88 -0.07
CA ASN A 70 10.66 18.72 1.05
C ASN A 70 12.01 18.25 1.64
N VAL A 71 12.83 17.52 0.88
CA VAL A 71 14.19 17.20 1.33
C VAL A 71 14.96 18.50 1.49
N ALA A 72 15.58 18.62 2.66
CA ALA A 72 16.44 19.71 3.09
C ALA A 72 17.35 20.23 1.97
N ALA A 73 17.70 21.51 2.06
CA ALA A 73 18.58 22.22 1.12
C ALA A 73 19.66 21.28 0.56
N VAL A 74 19.68 21.11 -0.77
CA VAL A 74 20.63 20.21 -1.44
C VAL A 74 22.04 20.72 -1.17
N THR A 75 22.76 20.04 -0.28
CA THR A 75 24.17 20.30 0.00
C THR A 75 25.04 19.33 -0.79
N SER A 76 26.28 19.73 -1.06
CA SER A 76 27.26 18.81 -1.64
C SER A 76 27.49 17.63 -0.69
N PRO A 77 27.64 16.39 -1.20
CA PRO A 77 27.92 15.24 -0.36
C PRO A 77 29.26 15.42 0.37
N PRO A 78 29.46 14.76 1.53
CA PRO A 78 30.70 14.84 2.28
C PRO A 78 31.89 14.36 1.44
N SER A 79 33.05 14.98 1.63
CA SER A 79 34.29 14.55 0.98
C SER A 79 34.83 13.27 1.65
N GLY A 80 35.21 12.28 0.84
CA GLY A 80 35.80 11.02 1.31
C GLY A 80 34.96 9.78 1.00
N THR A 81 35.35 8.63 1.56
CA THR A 81 34.62 7.37 1.41
C THR A 81 33.43 7.37 2.38
N VAL A 82 32.21 7.41 1.84
CA VAL A 82 30.98 7.25 2.62
C VAL A 82 30.67 5.77 2.73
N ARG A 83 30.41 5.32 3.97
CA ARG A 83 29.87 3.99 4.24
C ARG A 83 28.69 4.11 5.19
N ASN A 84 27.73 3.21 5.07
CA ASN A 84 26.73 3.05 6.12
C ASN A 84 27.39 2.37 7.33
N ILE A 85 27.00 2.79 8.53
CA ILE A 85 27.42 2.17 9.78
C ILE A 85 26.48 0.98 10.01
N ALA A 86 27.02 -0.19 10.31
CA ALA A 86 26.19 -1.34 10.60
C ALA A 86 25.61 -1.25 12.02
N GLU A 87 24.40 -1.78 12.23
CA GLU A 87 23.69 -1.71 13.52
C GLU A 87 24.40 -2.45 14.67
N PHE A 88 25.30 -3.39 14.36
CA PHE A 88 26.09 -4.12 15.35
C PHE A 88 27.43 -3.45 15.68
N GLU A 89 27.73 -2.30 15.07
CA GLU A 89 28.87 -1.48 15.48
C GLU A 89 28.51 -0.73 16.78
N PRO A 90 29.49 -0.30 17.59
CA PRO A 90 29.22 0.46 18.80
C PRO A 90 28.35 1.69 18.53
N ASN A 91 27.24 1.80 19.24
CA ASN A 91 26.30 2.92 19.22
C ASN A 91 26.49 3.83 20.44
N GLU A 92 26.01 5.08 20.35
CA GLU A 92 26.00 6.01 21.50
C GLU A 92 24.66 6.00 22.25
N GLY A 93 23.61 5.50 21.59
CA GLY A 93 22.27 5.46 22.13
C GLY A 93 21.24 5.11 21.06
N VAL A 94 19.97 5.14 21.46
CA VAL A 94 18.82 4.79 20.61
C VAL A 94 17.87 5.97 20.55
N ILE A 95 17.39 6.29 19.35
CA ILE A 95 16.38 7.34 19.14
C ILE A 95 15.01 6.67 19.00
N ILE A 96 14.05 7.13 19.79
CA ILE A 96 12.65 6.73 19.75
C ILE A 96 11.74 7.93 19.55
N THR A 97 10.53 7.71 19.07
CA THR A 97 9.55 8.78 18.87
C THR A 97 8.35 8.56 19.77
N TYR A 98 8.00 9.58 20.53
CA TYR A 98 6.69 9.68 21.15
C TYR A 98 5.75 10.38 20.17
N MET A 99 4.61 9.76 19.90
CA MET A 99 3.55 10.37 19.11
C MET A 99 2.34 10.59 20.02
N GLY A 100 1.44 11.53 19.69
CA GLY A 100 0.29 11.86 20.56
C GLY A 100 -0.67 10.71 20.93
N TRP A 101 -0.49 9.52 20.37
CA TRP A 101 -1.23 8.30 20.75
C TRP A 101 -0.42 7.34 21.63
N GLY A 102 0.81 7.70 22.02
CA GLY A 102 1.74 6.91 22.81
C GLY A 102 2.94 6.40 22.04
N PHE A 103 3.64 5.43 22.65
CA PHE A 103 4.80 4.76 22.07
C PHE A 103 4.39 3.58 21.18
N GLY A 104 5.12 3.38 20.08
CA GLY A 104 5.01 2.18 19.24
C GLY A 104 5.82 0.98 19.75
N LEU A 105 6.52 1.15 20.87
CA LEU A 105 7.39 0.15 21.49
C LEU A 105 6.93 -0.14 22.93
N PRO A 106 7.12 -1.37 23.43
CA PRO A 106 6.83 -1.70 24.82
C PRO A 106 7.73 -0.91 25.77
N ILE A 107 7.18 -0.50 26.93
CA ILE A 107 7.92 0.28 27.92
C ILE A 107 9.06 -0.56 28.52
N GLU A 108 8.88 -1.87 28.65
CA GLU A 108 9.93 -2.75 29.19
C GLU A 108 11.19 -2.72 28.31
N LEU A 109 11.04 -2.68 26.99
CA LEU A 109 12.20 -2.58 26.09
C LEU A 109 12.92 -1.23 26.25
N MET A 110 12.18 -0.15 26.46
CA MET A 110 12.76 1.17 26.67
C MET A 110 13.48 1.26 28.02
N ALA A 111 12.97 0.57 29.05
CA ALA A 111 13.62 0.45 30.34
C ALA A 111 14.98 -0.25 30.20
N GLU A 112 15.02 -1.42 29.55
CA GLU A 112 16.26 -2.18 29.34
C GLU A 112 17.29 -1.39 28.52
N ILE A 113 16.84 -0.62 27.51
CA ILE A 113 17.74 0.27 26.75
C ILE A 113 18.31 1.38 27.64
N ALA A 114 17.47 2.01 28.48
CA ALA A 114 17.89 3.10 29.35
C ALA A 114 18.83 2.67 30.49
N GLU A 115 18.86 1.37 30.83
CA GLU A 115 19.81 0.84 31.83
C GLU A 115 21.24 0.77 31.31
N GLU A 116 21.44 0.43 30.02
CA GLU A 116 22.75 0.20 29.44
C GLU A 116 23.23 1.35 28.54
N ASP A 117 22.32 2.05 27.85
CA ASP A 117 22.61 3.07 26.85
C ASP A 117 21.71 4.31 26.99
N LYS A 118 22.04 5.38 26.25
CA LYS A 118 21.22 6.60 26.21
C LYS A 118 19.93 6.38 25.41
N LEU A 119 18.81 6.77 25.98
CA LEU A 119 17.50 6.78 25.31
C LEU A 119 17.11 8.21 24.92
N VAL A 120 17.10 8.50 23.63
CA VAL A 120 16.73 9.81 23.09
C VAL A 120 15.30 9.78 22.57
N THR A 121 14.41 10.57 23.17
CA THR A 121 12.99 10.62 22.80
C THR A 121 12.66 11.88 22.02
N LEU A 122 12.15 11.71 20.80
CA LEU A 122 11.59 12.78 20.00
C LEU A 122 10.17 13.11 20.48
N VAL A 123 9.93 14.39 20.74
CA VAL A 123 8.65 14.94 21.23
C VAL A 123 8.29 16.19 20.43
N SER A 124 7.00 16.47 20.26
CA SER A 124 6.55 17.65 19.53
C SER A 124 6.47 18.91 20.39
N ASN A 125 6.31 18.78 21.71
CA ASN A 125 6.16 19.93 22.62
C ASN A 125 6.48 19.59 24.08
N ALA A 126 6.52 20.61 24.94
CA ALA A 126 6.85 20.45 26.36
C ALA A 126 5.77 19.70 27.17
N SER A 127 4.50 19.68 26.71
CA SER A 127 3.45 18.88 27.34
C SER A 127 3.78 17.40 27.20
N GLU A 128 4.18 16.98 26.00
CA GLU A 128 4.56 15.60 25.72
C GLU A 128 5.78 15.15 26.51
N VAL A 129 6.76 16.04 26.76
CA VAL A 129 7.88 15.73 27.68
C VAL A 129 7.36 15.36 29.06
N THR A 130 6.39 16.12 29.57
CA THR A 130 5.81 15.87 30.89
C THR A 130 5.08 14.53 30.92
N GLU A 131 4.29 14.25 29.88
CA GLU A 131 3.58 12.97 29.73
C GLU A 131 4.53 11.78 29.65
N VAL A 132 5.61 11.89 28.87
CA VAL A 132 6.62 10.83 28.74
C VAL A 132 7.34 10.59 30.07
N LEU A 133 7.74 11.66 30.76
CA LEU A 133 8.36 11.54 32.08
C LEU A 133 7.43 10.86 33.08
N ASP A 134 6.15 11.23 33.10
CA ASP A 134 5.16 10.58 33.96
C ASP A 134 4.98 9.09 33.62
N ILE A 135 5.02 8.72 32.34
CA ILE A 135 5.00 7.33 31.92
C ILE A 135 6.25 6.59 32.40
N PHE A 136 7.44 7.15 32.19
CA PHE A 136 8.70 6.53 32.58
C PHE A 136 8.81 6.35 34.10
N LEU A 137 8.46 7.38 34.88
CA LEU A 137 8.45 7.32 36.34
C LEU A 137 7.45 6.30 36.88
N ARG A 138 6.28 6.14 36.25
CA ARG A 138 5.28 5.14 36.66
C ARG A 138 5.70 3.71 36.37
N ASN A 139 6.64 3.51 35.45
CA ASN A 139 7.14 2.19 35.04
C ASN A 139 8.59 1.95 35.51
N ASP A 140 9.07 2.72 36.50
CA ASP A 140 10.41 2.59 37.10
C ASP A 140 11.57 2.65 36.08
N VAL A 141 11.43 3.42 35.00
CA VAL A 141 12.49 3.64 34.01
C VAL A 141 13.52 4.65 34.54
N ASP A 142 14.82 4.36 34.39
CA ASP A 142 15.86 5.31 34.77
C ASP A 142 15.92 6.52 33.82
N THR A 143 15.34 7.63 34.30
CA THR A 143 15.36 8.91 33.58
C THR A 143 16.74 9.58 33.49
N SER A 144 17.77 9.10 34.21
CA SER A 144 19.11 9.69 34.19
C SER A 144 19.82 9.55 32.83
N ASN A 145 19.48 8.48 32.09
CA ASN A 145 19.99 8.19 30.74
C ASN A 145 19.00 8.58 29.64
N CYS A 146 17.92 9.31 29.97
CA CYS A 146 16.91 9.76 29.02
C CYS A 146 17.16 11.22 28.58
N GLU A 147 17.14 11.45 27.26
CA GLU A 147 17.26 12.78 26.65
C GLU A 147 16.05 13.07 25.75
N PHE A 148 15.68 14.35 25.61
CA PHE A 148 14.54 14.77 24.79
C PHE A 148 14.97 15.75 23.70
N ILE A 149 14.50 15.50 22.47
CA ILE A 149 14.67 16.40 21.34
C ILE A 149 13.30 16.85 20.85
N TYR A 150 13.14 18.15 20.68
CA TYR A 150 11.94 18.74 20.10
C TYR A 150 11.99 18.64 18.57
N ALA A 151 11.00 17.99 17.97
CA ALA A 151 10.93 17.72 16.53
C ALA A 151 9.56 18.05 15.93
#